data_AF-A0A969EFH7-F1
#
_entry.id   AF-A0A969EFH7-F1
#
_cell.length_a   1.000
_cell.length_b   1.000
_cell.length_c   1.000
_cell.angle_alpha   90.00
_cell.angle_beta   90.00
_cell.angle_gamma   90.00
#
_symmetry.space_group_name_H-M   'P 1'
#
loop_
_entity.id
_entity.type
_entity.pdbx_description
1 polymer ?
#
loop_
_entity_poly.entity_id
_entity_poly.type
_entity_poly.pdbx_seq_one_letter_code
_entity_poly.pdbx_strand_id
1 'polypeptide(L)'
;MVISWAVNFGFPHGKRADEAQSASARGDFAVRVHGAAERARNVDRARNVDPDRPREGVASLGVRPTVKADGRPTLEVHLFEYSEDLYRRHLRVEFVQKIRDEETYPDLETLKAQIARDCDAARAVLAALE
;
A
#
# COMPACT_ATOMS: atom_id res chain seq x y z
N MET A 1 6.25 -12.08 12.92
CA MET A 1 5.72 -11.30 11.78
C MET A 1 4.94 -10.13 12.36
N VAL A 2 5.54 -8.94 12.44
CA VAL A 2 4.87 -7.74 12.97
C VAL A 2 4.05 -7.16 11.83
N ILE A 3 2.73 -7.24 11.93
CA ILE A 3 1.84 -6.68 10.93
C ILE A 3 1.59 -5.22 11.31
N SER A 4 2.42 -4.33 10.77
CA SER A 4 2.22 -2.88 10.89
C SER A 4 1.32 -2.43 9.75
N TRP A 5 0.08 -2.08 10.08
CA TRP A 5 -0.96 -1.62 9.15
C TRP A 5 -1.17 -0.11 9.29
N ALA A 6 -1.51 0.52 8.17
CA ALA A 6 -1.96 1.90 8.00
C ALA A 6 -0.88 2.99 7.84
N VAL A 7 -0.62 3.33 6.57
CA VAL A 7 -0.33 4.71 6.16
C VAL A 7 -1.62 5.30 5.59
N ASN A 8 -2.22 6.25 6.31
CA ASN A 8 -3.42 6.95 5.87
C ASN A 8 -3.05 7.94 4.75
N PHE A 9 -3.30 7.57 3.49
CA PHE A 9 -3.07 8.47 2.36
C PHE A 9 -4.25 9.43 2.19
N GLY A 10 -3.98 10.74 2.31
CA GLY A 10 -4.82 11.75 1.70
C GLY A 10 -4.55 11.77 0.20
N PHE A 11 -5.54 11.45 -0.63
CA PHE A 11 -5.42 11.61 -2.08
C PHE A 11 -5.09 13.07 -2.41
N PRO A 12 -4.00 13.36 -3.14
CA PRO A 12 -3.77 14.71 -3.66
C PRO A 12 -4.91 15.07 -4.61
N HIS A 13 -5.40 16.30 -4.49
CA HIS A 13 -6.50 16.83 -5.31
C HIS A 13 -6.17 16.66 -6.79
N GLY A 14 -6.94 15.85 -7.52
CA GLY A 14 -6.80 15.75 -8.99
C GLY A 14 -7.17 14.42 -9.63
N LYS A 15 -7.24 13.31 -8.88
CA LYS A 15 -7.85 12.04 -9.37
C LYS A 15 -9.26 11.96 -8.80
N ARG A 16 -10.28 11.77 -9.66
CA ARG A 16 -11.69 11.74 -9.23
C ARG A 16 -11.88 10.58 -8.25
N ALA A 17 -12.40 10.87 -7.06
CA ALA A 17 -12.70 9.88 -6.01
C ALA A 17 -13.59 8.71 -6.49
N ASP A 18 -14.29 8.90 -7.61
CA ASP A 18 -15.15 7.93 -8.29
C ASP A 18 -14.41 6.66 -8.76
N GLU A 19 -13.16 6.80 -9.25
CA GLU A 19 -12.44 5.68 -9.88
C GLU A 19 -11.86 4.70 -8.84
N ALA A 20 -11.50 5.23 -7.66
CA ALA A 20 -11.07 4.43 -6.50
C ALA A 20 -12.25 3.79 -5.73
N GLN A 21 -13.49 4.14 -6.07
CA GLN A 21 -14.71 3.57 -5.47
C GLN A 21 -15.30 2.42 -6.29
N SER A 22 -14.86 2.19 -7.54
CA SER A 22 -15.29 1.06 -8.35
C SER A 22 -14.86 -0.27 -7.71
N ALA A 23 -15.76 -1.26 -7.70
CA ALA A 23 -15.45 -2.62 -7.23
C ALA A 23 -14.26 -3.23 -7.99
N SER A 24 -14.06 -2.86 -9.27
CA SER A 24 -12.92 -3.30 -10.09
C SER A 24 -11.56 -2.77 -9.61
N ALA A 25 -11.56 -1.68 -8.84
CA ALA A 25 -10.34 -1.10 -8.28
C ALA A 25 -9.90 -1.80 -6.98
N ARG A 26 -10.76 -2.60 -6.34
CA ARG A 26 -10.45 -3.23 -5.06
C ARG A 26 -9.60 -4.47 -5.20
N GLY A 27 -8.79 -4.74 -4.19
CA GLY A 27 -7.97 -5.93 -4.10
C GLY A 27 -6.51 -5.60 -3.82
N ASP A 28 -5.65 -6.56 -4.12
CA ASP A 28 -4.25 -6.50 -3.76
C ASP A 28 -3.36 -6.28 -4.98
N PHE A 29 -2.28 -5.53 -4.78
CA PHE A 29 -1.41 -5.02 -5.82
C PHE A 29 0.05 -5.14 -5.44
N ALA A 30 0.89 -5.47 -6.41
CA ALA A 30 2.32 -5.20 -6.32
C ALA A 30 2.54 -3.68 -6.44
N VAL A 31 3.35 -3.11 -5.56
CA VAL A 31 3.58 -1.66 -5.51
C VAL A 31 5.04 -1.29 -5.32
N ARG A 32 5.38 -0.07 -5.75
CA ARG A 32 6.61 0.63 -5.40
C ARG A 32 6.27 1.89 -4.60
N VAL A 33 6.97 2.10 -3.50
CA VAL A 33 6.78 3.25 -2.61
C VAL A 33 8.01 4.13 -2.67
N HIS A 34 7.79 5.41 -2.91
CA HIS A 34 8.82 6.43 -3.03
C HIS A 34 8.65 7.45 -1.90
N GLY A 35 9.73 8.03 -1.41
CA GLY A 35 9.64 9.22 -0.57
C GLY A 35 9.10 10.41 -1.35
N ALA A 36 8.39 11.32 -0.70
CA ALA A 36 8.10 12.61 -1.32
C ALA A 36 9.40 13.41 -1.51
N ALA A 37 9.58 13.98 -2.70
CA ALA A 37 10.73 14.82 -3.07
C ALA A 37 10.77 16.19 -2.33
N GLU A 38 9.87 16.43 -1.37
CA GLU A 38 9.81 17.72 -0.68
C GLU A 38 11.06 17.99 0.16
N ARG A 39 11.36 19.29 0.31
CA ARG A 39 12.46 19.85 1.11
C ARG A 39 12.29 19.47 2.58
N ALA A 40 12.57 18.21 2.93
CA ALA A 40 12.64 17.76 4.31
C ALA A 40 13.65 18.67 5.03
N ARG A 41 13.20 19.33 6.10
CA ARG A 41 14.13 19.93 7.06
C ARG A 41 15.12 18.83 7.46
N ASN A 42 16.39 19.18 7.57
CA ASN A 42 17.53 18.25 7.73
C ASN A 42 17.32 17.09 8.74
N VAL A 43 16.43 17.26 9.71
CA VAL A 43 16.09 16.29 10.76
C VAL A 43 15.34 15.05 10.26
N ASP A 44 14.67 15.09 9.11
CA ASP A 44 13.79 14.00 8.64
C ASP A 44 14.40 13.08 7.57
N ARG A 45 15.59 13.40 7.04
CA ARG A 45 16.22 12.62 5.96
C ARG A 45 16.59 11.19 6.33
N ALA A 46 16.94 10.95 7.59
CA ALA A 46 17.46 9.65 8.01
C ALA A 46 16.39 8.53 8.10
N ARG A 47 15.10 8.87 8.00
CA ARG A 47 13.96 7.93 8.17
C ARG A 47 12.95 8.00 7.02
N ASN A 48 13.33 8.60 5.89
CA ASN A 48 12.43 8.70 4.74
C ASN A 48 12.77 7.63 3.71
N VAL A 49 11.78 7.17 2.97
CA VAL A 49 12.03 6.37 1.76
C VAL A 49 12.75 7.27 0.76
N ASP A 50 13.75 6.73 0.07
CA ASP A 50 14.49 7.47 -0.95
C ASP A 50 13.55 7.77 -2.14
N PRO A 51 13.50 9.01 -2.65
CA PRO A 51 12.70 9.33 -3.84
C PRO A 51 13.20 8.66 -5.12
N ASP A 52 14.50 8.35 -5.20
CA ASP A 52 15.17 7.76 -6.37
C ASP A 52 15.36 6.24 -6.23
N ARG A 53 15.23 5.70 -5.00
CA ARG A 53 15.30 4.27 -4.74
C ARG A 53 14.01 3.78 -4.06
N PRO A 54 12.97 3.43 -4.84
CA PRO A 54 11.71 2.97 -4.29
C PRO A 54 11.88 1.70 -3.47
N ARG A 55 10.98 1.54 -2.50
CA ARG A 55 10.80 0.30 -1.75
C ARG A 55 9.67 -0.50 -2.35
N GLU A 56 9.88 -1.80 -2.41
CA GLU A 56 8.93 -2.75 -2.95
C GLU A 56 7.96 -3.21 -1.87
N GLY A 57 6.74 -3.55 -2.28
CA GLY A 57 5.74 -4.04 -1.35
C GLY A 57 4.50 -4.60 -2.04
N VAL A 58 3.57 -5.01 -1.19
CA VAL A 58 2.20 -5.37 -1.56
C VAL A 58 1.25 -4.37 -0.91
N ALA A 59 0.22 -3.95 -1.64
CA ALA A 59 -0.79 -3.04 -1.13
C ALA A 59 -2.19 -3.63 -1.27
N SER A 60 -3.01 -3.43 -0.25
CA SER A 60 -4.44 -3.70 -0.29
C SER A 60 -5.21 -2.40 -0.42
N LEU A 61 -6.05 -2.31 -1.46
CA LEU A 61 -6.98 -1.21 -1.68
C LEU A 61 -8.41 -1.70 -1.42
N GLY A 62 -8.98 -1.28 -0.28
CA GLY A 62 -10.34 -1.65 0.13
C GLY A 62 -11.20 -0.43 0.44
N VAL A 63 -12.50 -0.65 0.66
CA VAL A 63 -13.42 0.40 1.16
C VAL A 63 -14.02 -0.08 2.47
N ARG A 64 -13.85 0.69 3.55
CA ARG A 64 -14.51 0.37 4.83
C ARG A 64 -15.98 0.77 4.78
N PRO A 65 -16.95 -0.17 4.75
CA PRO A 65 -18.36 0.20 4.60
C PRO A 65 -18.97 0.76 5.90
N THR A 66 -18.37 0.46 7.07
CA THR A 66 -19.10 0.44 8.35
C THR A 66 -18.61 1.39 9.43
N VAL A 67 -17.55 2.19 9.23
CA VAL A 67 -16.93 2.93 10.37
C VAL A 67 -17.23 4.44 10.40
N LYS A 68 -17.44 5.13 9.28
CA LYS A 68 -18.05 6.48 9.21
C LYS A 68 -18.67 6.65 7.83
N ALA A 69 -19.73 7.45 7.73
CA ALA A 69 -20.65 7.57 6.59
C ALA A 69 -20.05 8.09 5.27
N ASP A 70 -18.72 8.11 5.12
CA ASP A 70 -18.01 8.79 4.05
C ASP A 70 -17.29 7.86 3.06
N GLY A 71 -17.42 6.53 3.20
CA GLY A 71 -17.13 5.57 2.12
C GLY A 71 -15.74 5.66 1.50
N ARG A 72 -14.76 6.18 2.25
CA ARG A 72 -13.44 6.49 1.69
C ARG A 72 -12.64 5.19 1.47
N PRO A 73 -11.95 5.06 0.34
CA PRO A 73 -11.03 3.96 0.12
C PRO A 73 -9.85 4.05 1.11
N THR A 74 -9.42 2.90 1.60
CA THR A 74 -8.24 2.72 2.44
C THR A 74 -7.18 2.01 1.61
N LEU A 75 -5.98 2.57 1.56
CA LEU A 75 -4.80 1.93 0.98
C LEU A 75 -3.86 1.51 2.11
N GLU A 76 -3.63 0.21 2.24
CA GLU A 76 -2.71 -0.37 3.23
C GLU A 76 -1.53 -0.96 2.49
N VAL A 77 -0.29 -0.64 2.89
CA VAL A 77 0.92 -1.09 2.19
C VAL A 77 1.82 -1.84 3.16
N HIS A 78 2.26 -3.03 2.76
CA HIS A 78 3.32 -3.78 3.41
C HIS A 78 4.60 -3.70 2.58
N LEU A 79 5.59 -2.99 3.11
CA LEU A 79 6.92 -2.90 2.49
C LEU A 79 7.77 -4.12 2.84
N PHE A 80 8.45 -4.67 1.83
CA PHE A 80 9.38 -5.77 2.02
C PHE A 80 10.71 -5.30 2.60
N GLU A 81 11.29 -6.12 3.49
CA GLU A 81 12.59 -5.87 4.14
C GLU A 81 12.70 -4.46 4.76
N TYR A 82 11.58 -3.91 5.24
CA TYR A 82 11.52 -2.55 5.80
C TYR A 82 10.88 -2.57 7.19
N SER A 83 11.56 -1.99 8.17
CA SER A 83 11.15 -2.04 9.58
C SER A 83 11.12 -0.67 10.27
N GLU A 84 11.31 0.42 9.52
CA GLU A 84 11.27 1.78 10.07
C GLU A 84 9.84 2.34 10.09
N ASP A 85 9.60 3.28 11.01
CA ASP A 85 8.32 3.97 11.12
C ASP A 85 8.17 5.06 10.04
N LEU A 86 7.08 4.97 9.28
CA LEU A 86 6.71 5.91 8.22
C LEU A 86 5.56 6.84 8.63
N TYR A 87 5.24 6.93 9.91
CA TYR A 87 4.12 7.73 10.38
C TYR A 87 4.36 9.21 10.09
N ARG A 88 3.32 9.89 9.57
CA ARG A 88 3.36 11.31 9.15
C ARG A 88 4.38 11.62 8.06
N ARG A 89 4.85 10.61 7.32
CA ARG A 89 5.69 10.81 6.12
C ARG A 89 4.81 11.02 4.88
N HIS A 90 5.24 11.93 4.01
CA HIS A 90 4.69 12.03 2.67
C HIS A 90 5.36 10.98 1.77
N LEU A 91 4.55 10.09 1.22
CA LEU A 91 5.00 9.00 0.35
C LEU A 91 4.23 9.06 -0.97
N ARG A 92 4.80 8.48 -2.02
CA ARG A 92 4.10 8.20 -3.28
C ARG A 92 4.04 6.69 -3.46
N VAL A 93 2.85 6.15 -3.66
CA VAL A 93 2.64 4.74 -4.00
C VAL A 93 2.37 4.63 -5.49
N GLU A 94 3.14 3.79 -6.15
CA GLU A 94 3.01 3.41 -7.55
C GLU A 94 2.45 2.00 -7.62
N PHE A 95 1.28 1.86 -8.24
CA PHE A 95 0.68 0.56 -8.52
C PHE A 95 1.36 -0.06 -9.74
N VAL A 96 1.99 -1.21 -9.55
CA VAL A 96 2.71 -1.93 -10.60
C VAL A 96 1.79 -2.91 -11.30
N GLN A 97 1.14 -3.80 -10.54
CA GLN A 97 0.21 -4.78 -11.09
C GLN A 97 -0.82 -5.21 -10.06
N LYS A 98 -2.05 -5.46 -10.50
CA LYS A 98 -3.08 -6.10 -9.67
C LYS A 98 -2.79 -7.60 -9.54
N ILE A 99 -2.77 -8.10 -8.31
CA ILE A 99 -2.53 -9.51 -7.97
C ILE A 99 -3.85 -10.25 -7.90
N ARG A 100 -4.84 -9.69 -7.20
CA ARG A 100 -6.18 -10.29 -7.07
C ARG A 100 -7.25 -9.26 -6.69
N ASP A 101 -8.51 -9.65 -6.82
CA ASP A 101 -9.64 -8.93 -6.25
C ASP A 101 -9.74 -9.10 -4.72
N GLU A 102 -10.53 -8.24 -4.09
CA GLU A 102 -10.84 -8.31 -2.65
C GLU A 102 -11.66 -9.58 -2.35
N GLU A 103 -11.30 -10.29 -1.29
CA GLU A 103 -11.94 -11.54 -0.89
C GLU A 103 -12.06 -11.60 0.64
N THR A 104 -13.14 -12.23 1.12
CA THR A 104 -13.39 -12.44 2.55
C THR A 104 -12.93 -13.83 2.98
N TYR A 105 -12.33 -13.91 4.16
CA TYR A 105 -11.80 -15.16 4.70
C TYR A 105 -12.62 -15.62 5.90
N PRO A 106 -12.88 -16.94 6.03
CA PRO A 106 -13.67 -17.49 7.13
C PRO A 106 -12.94 -17.42 8.49
N ASP A 107 -11.61 -17.34 8.49
CA ASP A 107 -10.79 -17.33 9.70
C ASP A 107 -9.44 -16.63 9.51
N LEU A 108 -8.73 -16.43 10.62
CA LEU A 108 -7.44 -15.73 10.63
C LEU A 108 -6.32 -16.53 9.94
N GLU A 109 -6.38 -17.86 9.98
CA GLU A 109 -5.32 -18.70 9.41
C GLU A 109 -5.39 -18.71 7.88
N THR A 110 -6.59 -18.80 7.32
CA THR A 110 -6.84 -18.64 5.88
C THR A 110 -6.45 -17.26 5.38
N LEU A 111 -6.78 -16.19 6.12
CA LEU A 111 -6.32 -14.84 5.81
C LEU A 111 -4.78 -14.73 5.79
N LYS A 112 -4.09 -15.22 6.84
CA LYS A 112 -2.62 -15.18 6.90
C LYS A 112 -1.98 -15.95 5.74
N ALA A 113 -2.51 -17.14 5.43
CA ALA A 113 -2.03 -17.95 4.33
C ALA A 113 -2.18 -17.21 3.00
N GLN A 114 -3.29 -16.49 2.79
CA GLN A 114 -3.44 -15.70 1.58
C GLN A 114 -2.49 -14.49 1.55
N ILE A 115 -2.34 -13.75 2.64
CA ILE A 115 -1.39 -12.63 2.72
C ILE A 115 0.03 -13.09 2.34
N ALA A 116 0.45 -14.28 2.78
CA ALA A 116 1.74 -14.85 2.40
C ALA A 116 1.84 -15.08 0.88
N ARG A 117 0.80 -15.66 0.26
CA ARG A 117 0.74 -15.84 -1.19
C ARG A 117 0.75 -14.52 -1.95
N ASP A 118 0.05 -13.51 -1.45
CA ASP A 118 -0.01 -12.18 -2.06
C ASP A 118 1.37 -11.50 -2.02
N CYS A 119 2.11 -11.65 -0.91
CA CYS A 119 3.50 -11.22 -0.81
C CYS A 119 4.41 -11.93 -1.82
N ASP A 120 4.31 -13.25 -1.94
CA ASP A 120 5.12 -14.04 -2.88
C ASP A 120 4.81 -13.65 -4.34
N ALA A 121 3.53 -13.49 -4.68
CA ALA A 121 3.10 -13.03 -5.99
C ALA A 121 3.61 -11.62 -6.32
N ALA A 122 3.53 -10.69 -5.36
CA ALA A 122 4.06 -9.33 -5.52
C ALA A 122 5.57 -9.34 -5.80
N ARG A 123 6.34 -10.14 -5.06
CA ARG A 123 7.78 -10.30 -5.28
C ARG A 123 8.09 -10.85 -6.67
N ALA A 124 7.33 -11.86 -7.12
CA ALA A 124 7.52 -12.44 -8.46
C ALA A 124 7.24 -11.41 -9.58
N VAL A 125 6.18 -10.61 -9.43
CA VAL A 125 5.85 -9.52 -10.37
C VAL A 125 6.98 -8.48 -10.43
N LEU A 126 7.45 -8.04 -9.26
CA LEU A 126 8.43 -6.95 -9.17
C LEU A 126 9.79 -7.36 -9.72
N ALA A 127 10.22 -8.61 -9.46
CA ALA A 127 11.45 -9.18 -10.01
C ALA A 127 11.40 -9.39 -11.53
N ALA A 128 10.22 -9.61 -12.11
CA ALA A 128 10.07 -9.79 -13.56
C ALA A 128 10.19 -8.47 -14.36
N LEU A 129 10.28 -7.32 -13.67
CA LEU A 129 10.35 -5.99 -14.25
C LEU A 129 11.74 -5.34 -14.10
N GLU A 130 12.72 -6.09 -13.59
CA GLU A 130 14.14 -5.68 -13.47
C GLU A 130 14.96 -6.01 -14.72
#